data_AF-A0A4S2AL14-F1
#
_entry.id   AF-A0A4S2AL14-F1
#
_cell.length_a   1.000
_cell.length_b   1.000
_cell.length_c   1.000
_cell.angle_alpha   90.00
_cell.angle_beta   90.00
_cell.angle_gamma   90.00
#
_symmetry.space_group_name_H-M   'P 1'
#
loop_
_entity.id
_entity.type
_entity.pdbx_description
1 polymer ?
#
loop_
_entity_poly.entity_id
_entity_poly.type
_entity_poly.pdbx_seq_one_letter_code
_entity_poly.pdbx_strand_id
1 'polypeptide(L)'
;MKKLSYLMLFLLSVIMYGCAETEQPYVGYIVVERAVVDAAAGSTATVVADTDISSSIFVQVEDGADWCQVAANGKNITVTATAANTAEAFRTATVYVKCGYRETTFTVLQKFDGQEYLQYDWTRWTATGNGVEANDGGGYPSLFTENRGEFWHSQYSTAVPLPYVIVVDMKEELEVAKFDIGRRYYSVNGNNYGTVKALNIYASTDNENFTAVGGFTFALPWTAPDGTVVTSATHPLIPAFEEVILTAPVTARYIKLEITETNMSNNAAQISYFKAYEKI
;
A
#
# COMPACT_ATOMS: atom_id res chain seq x y z
N MET A 1 51.99 49.71 -36.97
CA MET A 1 51.51 48.40 -36.47
C MET A 1 50.27 48.57 -35.60
N LYS A 2 49.06 48.79 -36.18
CA LYS A 2 47.80 48.93 -35.43
C LYS A 2 46.57 48.51 -36.25
N LYS A 3 46.66 47.45 -37.06
CA LYS A 3 45.50 46.99 -37.87
C LYS A 3 45.24 45.47 -37.86
N LEU A 4 45.95 44.68 -37.06
CA LEU A 4 45.71 43.23 -36.95
C LEU A 4 44.96 42.77 -35.68
N SER A 5 44.67 43.66 -34.73
CA SER A 5 44.12 43.25 -33.43
C SER A 5 42.60 43.20 -33.35
N TYR A 6 41.86 43.79 -34.30
CA TYR A 6 40.40 43.87 -34.22
C TYR A 6 39.68 42.72 -34.94
N LEU A 7 40.34 42.07 -35.91
CA LEU A 7 39.73 40.96 -36.65
C LEU A 7 39.68 39.66 -35.82
N MET A 8 40.65 39.47 -34.92
CA MET A 8 40.74 38.29 -34.05
C MET A 8 39.83 38.41 -32.81
N LEU A 9 39.45 39.63 -32.41
CA LEU A 9 38.48 39.87 -31.34
C LEU A 9 37.03 39.72 -31.82
N PHE A 10 36.76 39.98 -33.10
CA PHE A 10 35.44 39.76 -33.69
C PHE A 10 35.16 38.26 -33.90
N LEU A 11 36.19 37.49 -34.27
CA LEU A 11 36.05 36.03 -34.49
C LEU A 11 35.83 35.24 -33.18
N LEU A 12 36.26 35.77 -32.03
CA LEU A 12 36.01 35.13 -30.73
C LEU A 12 34.60 35.42 -30.16
N SER A 13 33.90 36.42 -30.68
CA SER A 13 32.55 36.78 -30.22
C SER A 13 31.43 35.90 -30.79
N VAL A 14 31.73 35.06 -31.78
CA VAL A 14 30.74 34.21 -32.48
C VAL A 14 30.62 32.81 -31.86
N ILE A 15 31.49 32.43 -30.91
CA ILE A 15 31.46 31.10 -30.26
C ILE A 15 30.73 31.15 -28.89
N MET A 16 30.21 32.32 -28.50
CA MET A 16 29.36 32.47 -27.31
C MET A 16 27.87 32.44 -27.65
N TYR A 17 27.46 31.72 -28.70
CA TYR A 17 26.12 31.12 -28.72
C TYR A 17 26.16 30.02 -27.67
N GLY A 18 25.94 30.42 -26.42
CA GLY A 18 25.67 29.51 -25.34
C GLY A 18 24.62 28.52 -25.81
N CYS A 19 24.82 27.25 -25.45
CA CYS A 19 23.71 26.32 -25.37
C CYS A 19 22.67 26.98 -24.47
N ALA A 20 21.72 27.70 -25.06
CA ALA A 20 20.42 27.86 -24.45
C ALA A 20 20.00 26.41 -24.23
N GLU A 21 19.95 25.97 -22.97
CA GLU A 21 19.18 24.80 -22.64
C GLU A 21 17.83 25.03 -23.30
N THR A 22 17.58 24.31 -24.40
CA THR A 22 16.30 24.34 -25.05
C THR A 22 15.37 23.68 -24.06
N GLU A 23 14.79 24.49 -23.17
CA GLU A 23 13.65 24.10 -22.35
C GLU A 23 12.69 23.42 -23.32
N GLN A 24 12.58 22.10 -23.19
CA GLN A 24 11.68 21.32 -24.02
C GLN A 24 10.30 21.97 -23.88
N PRO A 25 9.63 22.33 -24.98
CA PRO A 25 8.35 23.01 -24.89
C PRO A 25 7.42 22.16 -24.03
N TYR A 26 6.77 22.77 -23.05
CA TYR A 26 5.81 22.08 -22.21
C TYR A 26 4.68 21.53 -23.10
N VAL A 27 4.53 20.20 -23.14
CA VAL A 27 3.55 19.51 -24.01
C VAL A 27 2.31 19.00 -23.25
N GLY A 28 1.96 19.66 -22.14
CA GLY A 28 0.79 19.34 -21.31
C GLY A 28 0.94 18.09 -20.44
N TYR A 29 -0.10 17.76 -19.67
CA TYR A 29 -0.18 16.54 -18.85
C TYR A 29 -1.50 15.80 -19.06
N ILE A 30 -1.51 14.50 -18.73
CA ILE A 30 -2.74 13.73 -18.58
C ILE A 30 -2.54 12.68 -17.49
N VAL A 31 -3.47 12.65 -16.53
CA VAL A 31 -3.52 11.66 -15.45
C VAL A 31 -4.92 11.08 -15.42
N VAL A 32 -5.00 9.76 -15.27
CA VAL A 32 -6.26 9.03 -15.13
C VAL A 32 -6.09 8.07 -13.96
N GLU A 33 -7.00 8.16 -13.00
CA GLU A 33 -6.99 7.27 -11.83
C GLU A 33 -7.50 5.86 -12.19
N ARG A 34 -7.25 4.90 -11.30
CA ARG A 34 -7.76 3.54 -11.44
C ARG A 34 -9.29 3.54 -11.47
N ALA A 35 -9.86 2.83 -12.43
CA ALA A 35 -11.30 2.54 -12.42
C ALA A 35 -11.56 1.23 -11.68
N VAL A 36 -12.59 1.20 -10.83
CA VAL A 36 -13.01 -0.01 -10.11
C VAL A 36 -14.43 -0.36 -10.52
N VAL A 37 -14.64 -1.59 -10.99
CA VAL A 37 -15.95 -2.13 -11.37
C VAL A 37 -16.29 -3.39 -10.56
N ASP A 38 -17.58 -3.63 -10.34
CA ASP A 38 -18.06 -4.78 -9.57
C ASP A 38 -17.82 -6.12 -10.28
N ALA A 39 -17.96 -7.22 -9.53
CA ALA A 39 -17.79 -8.57 -10.07
C ALA A 39 -18.82 -8.92 -11.16
N ALA A 40 -19.97 -8.25 -11.21
CA ALA A 40 -21.04 -8.56 -12.14
C ALA A 40 -20.73 -8.15 -13.59
N ALA A 41 -21.22 -8.95 -14.56
CA ALA A 41 -21.23 -8.51 -15.95
C ALA A 41 -22.13 -7.29 -16.11
N GLY A 42 -21.70 -6.32 -16.92
CA GLY A 42 -22.38 -5.06 -17.16
C GLY A 42 -22.13 -3.98 -16.11
N SER A 43 -21.33 -4.25 -15.06
CA SER A 43 -20.96 -3.20 -14.09
C SER A 43 -20.11 -2.12 -14.76
N THR A 44 -20.34 -0.87 -14.39
CA THR A 44 -19.66 0.28 -15.00
C THR A 44 -19.02 1.20 -13.97
N ALA A 45 -17.94 1.85 -14.36
CA ALA A 45 -17.35 2.96 -13.62
C ALA A 45 -16.96 4.09 -14.59
N THR A 46 -17.01 5.33 -14.10
CA THR A 46 -16.55 6.49 -14.86
C THR A 46 -15.42 7.18 -14.10
N VAL A 47 -14.28 7.32 -14.76
CA VAL A 47 -13.14 8.10 -14.28
C VAL A 47 -12.99 9.36 -15.14
N VAL A 48 -12.45 10.42 -14.55
CA VAL A 48 -12.20 11.68 -15.24
C VAL A 48 -10.71 11.80 -15.52
N ALA A 49 -10.36 12.01 -16.79
CA ALA A 49 -9.00 12.34 -17.16
C ALA A 49 -8.68 13.79 -16.77
N ASP A 50 -7.77 13.97 -15.82
CA ASP A 50 -7.24 15.27 -15.46
C ASP A 50 -6.15 15.65 -16.47
N THR A 51 -6.36 16.77 -17.16
CA THR A 51 -5.51 17.19 -18.28
C THR A 51 -5.78 18.65 -18.63
N ASP A 52 -4.71 19.36 -18.99
CA ASP A 52 -4.76 20.69 -19.60
C ASP A 52 -4.76 20.66 -21.14
N ILE A 53 -4.68 19.47 -21.72
CA ILE A 53 -4.63 19.27 -23.17
C ILE A 53 -6.05 19.30 -23.72
N SER A 54 -6.30 20.15 -24.72
CA SER A 54 -7.62 20.33 -25.34
C SER A 54 -7.95 19.30 -26.43
N SER A 55 -7.01 18.41 -26.74
CA SER A 55 -7.19 17.36 -27.75
C SER A 55 -8.22 16.32 -27.30
N SER A 56 -8.84 15.62 -28.26
CA SER A 56 -9.69 14.47 -27.93
C SER A 56 -8.88 13.36 -27.27
N ILE A 57 -9.52 12.67 -26.33
CA ILE A 57 -8.96 11.51 -25.65
C ILE A 57 -9.32 10.24 -26.41
N PHE A 58 -8.31 9.44 -26.72
CA PHE A 58 -8.46 8.11 -27.29
C PHE A 58 -8.07 7.08 -26.24
N VAL A 59 -8.83 6.00 -26.17
CA VAL A 59 -8.63 4.91 -25.21
C VAL A 59 -8.59 3.57 -25.93
N GLN A 60 -7.72 2.69 -25.48
CA GLN A 60 -7.61 1.32 -25.98
C GLN A 60 -7.26 0.39 -24.82
N VAL A 61 -8.03 -0.68 -24.66
CA VAL A 61 -7.70 -1.75 -23.70
C VAL A 61 -6.55 -2.58 -24.27
N GLU A 62 -5.63 -3.01 -23.41
CA GLU A 62 -4.58 -3.97 -23.78
C GLU A 62 -5.16 -5.26 -24.38
N ASP A 63 -4.39 -5.91 -25.25
CA ASP A 63 -4.77 -7.19 -25.82
C ASP A 63 -4.90 -8.26 -24.71
N GLY A 64 -5.95 -9.09 -24.80
CA GLY A 64 -6.20 -10.19 -23.85
C GLY A 64 -7.13 -9.85 -22.68
N ALA A 65 -7.60 -8.61 -22.57
CA ALA A 65 -8.61 -8.19 -21.59
C ALA A 65 -10.03 -8.09 -22.20
N ASP A 66 -10.50 -9.16 -22.86
CA ASP A 66 -11.80 -9.22 -23.56
C ASP A 66 -13.01 -8.95 -22.65
N TRP A 67 -12.83 -9.08 -21.34
CA TRP A 67 -13.83 -8.78 -20.32
C TRP A 67 -14.00 -7.27 -20.04
N CYS A 68 -13.14 -6.41 -20.58
CA CYS A 68 -13.11 -4.98 -20.31
C CYS A 68 -13.38 -4.18 -21.60
N GLN A 69 -14.32 -3.24 -21.53
CA GLN A 69 -14.59 -2.28 -22.59
C GLN A 69 -14.48 -0.85 -22.05
N VAL A 70 -13.92 0.04 -22.87
CA VAL A 70 -13.77 1.46 -22.51
C VAL A 70 -14.30 2.38 -23.61
N ALA A 71 -14.84 3.53 -23.19
CA ALA A 71 -15.27 4.59 -24.10
C ALA A 71 -14.97 5.96 -23.49
N ALA A 72 -14.40 6.87 -24.28
CA ALA A 72 -14.16 8.26 -23.87
C ALA A 72 -15.24 9.20 -24.43
N ASN A 73 -15.76 10.08 -23.59
CA ASN A 73 -16.64 11.18 -23.96
C ASN A 73 -16.13 12.48 -23.32
N GLY A 74 -15.41 13.28 -24.11
CA GLY A 74 -14.64 14.40 -23.57
C GLY A 74 -13.56 13.90 -22.60
N LYS A 75 -13.61 14.38 -21.36
CA LYS A 75 -12.70 13.95 -20.27
C LYS A 75 -13.20 12.72 -19.51
N ASN A 76 -14.46 12.33 -19.69
CA ASN A 76 -15.02 11.18 -18.99
C ASN A 76 -14.67 9.89 -19.73
N ILE A 77 -14.05 8.94 -19.04
CA ILE A 77 -13.77 7.60 -19.55
C ILE A 77 -14.66 6.62 -18.79
N THR A 78 -15.59 6.00 -19.52
CA THR A 78 -16.48 4.96 -18.97
C THR A 78 -15.88 3.60 -19.25
N VAL A 79 -15.79 2.79 -18.20
CA VAL A 79 -15.33 1.43 -18.21
C VAL A 79 -16.52 0.52 -17.95
N THR A 80 -16.63 -0.58 -18.70
CA THR A 80 -17.67 -1.59 -18.55
C THR A 80 -17.02 -2.97 -18.47
N ALA A 81 -17.37 -3.74 -17.44
CA ALA A 81 -17.06 -5.16 -17.43
C ALA A 81 -18.05 -5.90 -18.33
N THR A 82 -17.61 -6.43 -19.47
CA THR A 82 -18.46 -7.20 -20.41
C THR A 82 -18.75 -8.60 -19.90
N ALA A 83 -17.93 -9.12 -18.98
CA ALA A 83 -18.10 -10.42 -18.35
C ALA A 83 -17.95 -10.33 -16.82
N ALA A 84 -18.65 -11.22 -16.12
CA ALA A 84 -18.52 -11.32 -14.67
C ALA A 84 -17.13 -11.86 -14.29
N ASN A 85 -16.63 -11.47 -13.13
CA ASN A 85 -15.49 -12.11 -12.48
C ASN A 85 -16.00 -13.13 -11.45
N THR A 86 -15.85 -14.41 -11.77
CA THR A 86 -16.28 -15.53 -10.91
C THR A 86 -15.11 -16.17 -10.16
N ALA A 87 -13.91 -15.60 -10.25
CA ALA A 87 -12.75 -16.07 -9.50
C ALA A 87 -12.79 -15.55 -8.05
N GLU A 88 -11.98 -16.15 -7.18
CA GLU A 88 -11.79 -15.70 -5.79
C GLU A 88 -10.74 -14.58 -5.66
N ALA A 89 -10.36 -13.97 -6.79
CA ALA A 89 -9.39 -12.90 -6.85
C ALA A 89 -9.86 -11.82 -7.83
N PHE A 90 -9.44 -10.59 -7.58
CA PHE A 90 -9.65 -9.51 -8.53
C PHE A 90 -8.85 -9.78 -9.80
N ARG A 91 -9.27 -9.15 -10.90
CA ARG A 91 -8.50 -9.11 -12.13
C ARG A 91 -8.32 -7.69 -12.59
N THR A 92 -7.27 -7.45 -13.35
CA THR A 92 -6.92 -6.11 -13.85
C THR A 92 -6.80 -6.10 -15.36
N ALA A 93 -7.05 -4.94 -15.96
CA ALA A 93 -6.73 -4.64 -17.35
C ALA A 93 -6.01 -3.29 -17.42
N THR A 94 -5.03 -3.18 -18.29
CA THR A 94 -4.36 -1.92 -18.63
C THR A 94 -5.12 -1.23 -19.76
N VAL A 95 -5.38 0.07 -19.61
CA VAL A 95 -5.98 0.90 -20.64
C VAL A 95 -4.97 1.95 -21.06
N TYR A 96 -4.60 1.94 -22.35
CA TYR A 96 -3.81 2.97 -22.99
C TYR A 96 -4.67 4.19 -23.26
N VAL A 97 -4.17 5.36 -22.87
CA VAL A 97 -4.83 6.64 -23.05
C VAL A 97 -3.93 7.56 -23.83
N LYS A 98 -4.47 8.17 -24.89
CA LYS A 98 -3.78 9.16 -25.70
C LYS A 98 -4.54 10.47 -25.73
N CYS A 99 -3.85 11.57 -25.46
CA CYS A 99 -4.38 12.93 -25.57
C CYS A 99 -3.33 13.82 -26.24
N GLY A 100 -3.56 14.18 -27.50
CA GLY A 100 -2.55 14.86 -28.32
C GLY A 100 -1.28 14.01 -28.48
N TYR A 101 -0.14 14.54 -28.05
CA TYR A 101 1.16 13.85 -28.07
C TYR A 101 1.46 13.08 -26.78
N ARG A 102 0.61 13.19 -25.75
CA ARG A 102 0.79 12.47 -24.49
C ARG A 102 0.11 11.11 -24.56
N GLU A 103 0.82 10.13 -24.04
CA GLU A 103 0.35 8.77 -23.84
C GLU A 103 0.57 8.42 -22.37
N THR A 104 -0.43 7.78 -21.77
CA THR A 104 -0.37 7.25 -20.40
C THR A 104 -1.20 5.98 -20.34
N THR A 105 -1.23 5.36 -19.16
CA THR A 105 -2.05 4.19 -18.90
C THR A 105 -2.75 4.34 -17.56
N PHE A 106 -3.91 3.72 -17.41
CA PHE A 106 -4.51 3.47 -16.10
C PHE A 106 -4.98 2.02 -15.99
N THR A 107 -5.17 1.58 -14.76
CA THR A 107 -5.65 0.22 -14.47
C THR A 107 -7.15 0.24 -14.29
N VAL A 108 -7.82 -0.75 -14.89
CA VAL A 108 -9.17 -1.15 -14.51
C VAL A 108 -9.04 -2.35 -13.58
N LEU A 109 -9.62 -2.26 -12.39
CA LEU A 109 -9.77 -3.38 -11.47
C LEU A 109 -11.23 -3.86 -11.50
N GLN A 110 -11.42 -5.14 -11.79
CA GLN A 110 -12.70 -5.81 -11.55
C GLN A 110 -12.63 -6.61 -10.26
N LYS A 111 -13.52 -6.27 -9.32
CA LYS A 111 -13.67 -6.96 -8.05
C LYS A 111 -14.00 -8.44 -8.24
N PHE A 112 -13.71 -9.25 -7.23
CA PHE A 112 -14.44 -10.51 -7.04
C PHE A 112 -15.66 -10.29 -6.13
N ASP A 113 -16.56 -11.26 -6.07
CA ASP A 113 -17.79 -11.12 -5.29
C ASP A 113 -17.49 -10.91 -3.79
N GLY A 114 -18.14 -9.91 -3.18
CA GLY A 114 -17.92 -9.53 -1.79
C GLY A 114 -16.60 -8.78 -1.49
N GLN A 115 -15.80 -8.41 -2.50
CA GLN A 115 -14.58 -7.63 -2.26
C GLN A 115 -14.89 -6.17 -1.92
N GLU A 116 -14.50 -5.73 -0.73
CA GLU A 116 -14.65 -4.33 -0.29
C GLU A 116 -13.32 -3.58 -0.12
N TYR A 117 -12.20 -4.32 -0.09
CA TYR A 117 -10.88 -3.78 0.23
C TYR A 117 -9.81 -4.26 -0.76
N LEU A 118 -8.82 -3.41 -0.98
CA LEU A 118 -7.63 -3.73 -1.78
C LEU A 118 -6.37 -3.52 -0.95
N GLN A 119 -5.51 -4.54 -0.91
CA GLN A 119 -4.25 -4.48 -0.19
C GLN A 119 -3.28 -3.54 -0.92
N TYR A 120 -2.61 -2.66 -0.17
CA TYR A 120 -1.51 -1.87 -0.71
C TYR A 120 -0.24 -2.72 -0.90
N ASP A 121 0.59 -2.32 -1.87
CA ASP A 121 1.93 -2.89 -2.03
C ASP A 121 2.84 -2.40 -0.91
N TRP A 122 3.34 -3.35 -0.13
CA TRP A 122 4.20 -3.15 1.01
C TRP A 122 5.68 -3.42 0.74
N THR A 123 6.07 -3.78 -0.49
CA THR A 123 7.45 -4.25 -0.81
C THR A 123 8.53 -3.20 -0.53
N ARG A 124 8.14 -1.93 -0.49
CA ARG A 124 9.03 -0.79 -0.21
C ARG A 124 8.95 -0.30 1.24
N TRP A 125 8.01 -0.81 2.02
CA TRP A 125 7.77 -0.34 3.38
C TRP A 125 8.92 -0.72 4.30
N THR A 126 9.08 0.05 5.37
CA THR A 126 10.09 -0.21 6.39
C THR A 126 9.49 -0.02 7.77
N ALA A 127 10.05 -0.66 8.78
CA ALA A 127 9.65 -0.42 10.16
C ALA A 127 10.85 -0.19 11.09
N THR A 128 10.59 0.58 12.14
CA THR A 128 11.51 0.82 13.26
C THR A 128 10.71 0.78 14.56
N GLY A 129 11.34 1.00 15.71
CA GLY A 129 10.64 0.95 16.98
C GLY A 129 11.58 0.98 18.17
N ASN A 130 11.03 0.76 19.37
CA ASN A 130 11.78 0.86 20.61
C ASN A 130 12.51 -0.43 21.03
N GLY A 131 12.29 -1.55 20.35
CA GLY A 131 12.99 -2.79 20.62
C GLY A 131 12.66 -3.90 19.62
N VAL A 132 13.67 -4.68 19.25
CA VAL A 132 13.52 -5.90 18.45
C VAL A 132 14.61 -6.90 18.82
N GLU A 133 14.26 -8.17 18.94
CA GLU A 133 15.25 -9.26 18.92
C GLU A 133 15.50 -9.65 17.46
N ALA A 134 16.44 -8.99 16.79
CA ALA A 134 16.61 -9.14 15.34
C ALA A 134 17.04 -10.56 14.90
N ASN A 135 17.74 -11.29 15.79
CA ASN A 135 18.22 -12.65 15.49
C ASN A 135 17.16 -13.74 15.71
N ASP A 136 15.96 -13.38 16.18
CA ASP A 136 14.83 -14.30 16.34
C ASP A 136 13.64 -13.81 15.50
N GLY A 137 13.40 -14.48 14.37
CA GLY A 137 12.26 -14.21 13.48
C GLY A 137 12.50 -13.21 12.35
N GLY A 138 13.66 -12.54 12.27
CA GLY A 138 14.01 -11.66 11.15
C GLY A 138 13.75 -10.17 11.39
N GLY A 139 13.26 -9.80 12.57
CA GLY A 139 13.16 -8.41 13.02
C GLY A 139 12.14 -7.57 12.23
N TYR A 140 12.30 -6.25 12.17
CA TYR A 140 11.33 -5.36 11.50
C TYR A 140 11.04 -5.70 10.02
N PRO A 141 12.02 -6.10 9.17
CA PRO A 141 11.75 -6.45 7.77
C PRO A 141 10.76 -7.61 7.60
N SER A 142 10.67 -8.51 8.58
CA SER A 142 9.72 -9.62 8.53
C SER A 142 8.25 -9.17 8.48
N LEU A 143 7.95 -7.91 8.83
CA LEU A 143 6.58 -7.41 8.77
C LEU A 143 6.03 -7.29 7.34
N PHE A 144 6.89 -7.40 6.32
CA PHE A 144 6.55 -7.17 4.91
C PHE A 144 6.82 -8.41 4.04
N THR A 145 6.45 -9.58 4.55
CA THR A 145 6.47 -10.85 3.83
C THR A 145 5.20 -11.66 4.13
N GLU A 146 4.81 -12.54 3.21
CA GLU A 146 3.74 -13.51 3.44
C GLU A 146 4.20 -14.69 4.33
N ASN A 147 5.52 -14.85 4.53
CA ASN A 147 6.07 -15.92 5.35
C ASN A 147 5.83 -15.67 6.85
N ARG A 148 4.74 -16.21 7.39
CA ARG A 148 4.41 -16.08 8.83
C ARG A 148 5.35 -16.83 9.79
N GLY A 149 6.32 -17.57 9.27
CA GLY A 149 7.43 -18.12 10.04
C GLY A 149 8.54 -17.10 10.34
N GLU A 150 8.57 -16.00 9.59
CA GLU A 150 9.32 -14.78 9.90
C GLU A 150 8.39 -13.84 10.68
N PHE A 151 8.93 -13.16 11.68
CA PHE A 151 8.19 -12.29 12.59
C PHE A 151 9.10 -11.29 13.31
N TRP A 152 8.53 -10.13 13.63
CA TRP A 152 9.09 -9.24 14.61
C TRP A 152 8.91 -9.87 15.99
N HIS A 153 9.97 -9.90 16.79
CA HIS A 153 9.94 -10.33 18.18
C HIS A 153 10.35 -9.17 19.08
N SER A 154 9.60 -8.93 20.15
CA SER A 154 9.98 -7.97 21.19
C SER A 154 11.37 -8.30 21.74
N GLN A 155 12.21 -7.29 21.94
CA GLN A 155 13.58 -7.44 22.46
C GLN A 155 13.57 -8.09 23.85
N TYR A 156 14.27 -9.23 24.00
CA TYR A 156 14.39 -9.94 25.28
C TYR A 156 15.83 -10.00 25.81
N SER A 157 16.85 -9.89 24.94
CA SER A 157 18.27 -9.88 25.35
C SER A 157 18.62 -8.61 26.15
N THR A 158 18.10 -7.46 25.70
CA THR A 158 18.15 -6.19 26.44
C THR A 158 16.72 -5.69 26.63
N ALA A 159 15.99 -6.35 27.55
CA ALA A 159 14.55 -6.19 27.70
C ALA A 159 14.10 -4.71 27.73
N VAL A 160 13.15 -4.40 26.85
CA VAL A 160 12.47 -3.10 26.78
C VAL A 160 11.13 -3.25 27.54
N PRO A 161 10.75 -2.29 28.40
CA PRO A 161 9.45 -2.35 29.06
C PRO A 161 8.31 -2.08 28.07
N LEU A 162 7.11 -2.58 28.38
CA LEU A 162 5.89 -2.15 27.71
C LEU A 162 5.66 -0.64 27.91
N PRO A 163 5.05 0.06 26.95
CA PRO A 163 4.55 -0.47 25.68
C PRO A 163 5.67 -0.72 24.64
N TYR A 164 5.51 -1.76 23.83
CA TYR A 164 6.33 -1.91 22.62
C TYR A 164 5.78 -1.04 21.51
N VAL A 165 6.66 -0.33 20.83
CA VAL A 165 6.31 0.60 19.76
C VAL A 165 6.97 0.15 18.48
N ILE A 166 6.17 0.00 17.43
CA ILE A 166 6.63 -0.25 16.05
C ILE A 166 6.07 0.89 15.20
N VAL A 167 6.93 1.56 14.43
CA VAL A 167 6.54 2.59 13.46
C VAL A 167 6.84 2.05 12.07
N VAL A 168 5.78 1.84 11.28
CA VAL A 168 5.83 1.51 9.85
C VAL A 168 5.83 2.80 9.04
N ASP A 169 6.76 2.92 8.09
CA ASP A 169 6.78 3.96 7.04
C ASP A 169 6.38 3.31 5.72
N MET A 170 5.19 3.67 5.24
CA MET A 170 4.60 3.18 3.98
C MET A 170 5.22 3.83 2.74
N LYS A 171 6.18 4.75 2.92
CA LYS A 171 6.93 5.49 1.87
C LYS A 171 6.15 6.50 1.05
N GLU A 172 4.83 6.48 1.14
CA GLU A 172 3.93 7.44 0.52
C GLU A 172 2.71 7.66 1.43
N GLU A 173 1.99 8.75 1.20
CA GLU A 173 0.71 8.98 1.86
C GLU A 173 -0.38 8.16 1.17
N LEU A 174 -1.06 7.32 1.93
CA LEU A 174 -2.09 6.39 1.48
C LEU A 174 -3.39 6.65 2.24
N GLU A 175 -4.53 6.48 1.57
CA GLU A 175 -5.84 6.49 2.22
C GLU A 175 -6.17 5.06 2.70
N VAL A 176 -6.01 4.83 4.01
CA VAL A 176 -6.16 3.50 4.60
C VAL A 176 -7.52 3.36 5.27
N ALA A 177 -8.19 2.23 5.02
CA ALA A 177 -9.50 1.89 5.60
C ALA A 177 -9.49 0.63 6.47
N LYS A 178 -8.45 -0.21 6.36
CA LYS A 178 -8.33 -1.48 7.11
C LYS A 178 -6.87 -1.86 7.32
N PHE A 179 -6.59 -2.57 8.41
CA PHE A 179 -5.31 -3.23 8.67
C PHE A 179 -5.50 -4.71 8.96
N ASP A 180 -4.55 -5.54 8.53
CA ASP A 180 -4.42 -6.92 9.00
C ASP A 180 -3.09 -7.07 9.75
N ILE A 181 -3.15 -7.52 11.00
CA ILE A 181 -1.99 -7.73 11.88
C ILE A 181 -1.73 -9.22 12.02
N GLY A 182 -0.72 -9.72 11.32
CA GLY A 182 -0.39 -11.14 11.25
C GLY A 182 0.18 -11.69 12.55
N ARG A 183 -0.24 -12.89 12.92
CA ARG A 183 0.37 -13.65 14.02
C ARG A 183 1.45 -14.57 13.49
N ARG A 184 2.52 -14.77 14.27
CA ARG A 184 3.51 -15.82 14.00
C ARG A 184 2.83 -17.17 13.84
N TYR A 185 3.24 -17.92 12.83
CA TYR A 185 2.85 -19.29 12.59
C TYR A 185 4.07 -20.21 12.74
N TYR A 186 3.92 -21.28 13.51
CA TYR A 186 4.97 -22.28 13.65
C TYR A 186 4.53 -23.60 13.01
N SER A 187 5.05 -23.86 11.80
CA SER A 187 4.63 -24.97 10.95
C SER A 187 4.84 -26.35 11.58
N VAL A 188 5.84 -26.51 12.46
CA VAL A 188 6.17 -27.79 13.11
C VAL A 188 5.00 -28.32 13.96
N ASN A 189 4.20 -27.44 14.55
CA ASN A 189 3.03 -27.83 15.36
C ASN A 189 1.70 -27.21 14.91
N GLY A 190 1.70 -26.42 13.83
CA GLY A 190 0.50 -25.78 13.31
C GLY A 190 -0.05 -24.65 14.19
N ASN A 191 0.71 -24.16 15.17
CA ASN A 191 0.21 -23.16 16.11
C ASN A 191 0.32 -21.74 15.55
N ASN A 192 -0.74 -20.96 15.77
CA ASN A 192 -0.71 -19.51 15.71
C ASN A 192 -0.37 -18.96 17.10
N TYR A 193 0.44 -17.89 17.14
CA TYR A 193 0.93 -17.28 18.37
C TYR A 193 0.12 -16.01 18.67
N GLY A 194 -0.88 -16.14 19.55
CA GLY A 194 -1.68 -15.03 20.08
C GLY A 194 -0.98 -14.30 21.22
N THR A 195 0.30 -13.93 21.02
CA THR A 195 1.12 -13.33 22.08
C THR A 195 0.73 -11.89 22.40
N VAL A 196 0.29 -11.11 21.41
CA VAL A 196 -0.23 -9.74 21.60
C VAL A 196 -1.63 -9.78 22.22
N LYS A 197 -1.80 -9.17 23.39
CA LYS A 197 -3.09 -9.09 24.09
C LYS A 197 -3.81 -7.79 23.77
N ALA A 198 -3.14 -6.65 23.80
CA ALA A 198 -3.74 -5.36 23.49
C ALA A 198 -2.79 -4.53 22.62
N LEU A 199 -3.32 -3.97 21.54
CA LEU A 199 -2.58 -3.15 20.58
C LEU A 199 -3.43 -1.95 20.15
N ASN A 200 -2.85 -0.75 20.24
CA ASN A 200 -3.39 0.47 19.68
C ASN A 200 -2.70 0.81 18.34
N ILE A 201 -3.46 1.35 17.40
CA ILE A 201 -2.97 1.80 16.10
C ILE A 201 -3.15 3.31 16.00
N TYR A 202 -2.07 4.00 15.62
CA TYR A 202 -2.08 5.43 15.35
C TYR A 202 -1.57 5.72 13.95
N ALA A 203 -2.14 6.75 13.31
CA ALA A 203 -1.75 7.22 11.98
C ALA A 203 -1.11 8.61 12.05
N SER A 204 -0.19 8.87 11.12
CA SER A 204 0.49 10.16 10.94
C SER A 204 0.94 10.33 9.49
N THR A 205 1.02 11.57 9.01
CA THR A 205 1.65 11.94 7.73
C THR A 205 3.08 12.46 7.89
N ASP A 206 3.46 12.87 9.11
CA ASP A 206 4.72 13.58 9.40
C ASP A 206 5.68 12.83 10.34
N ASN A 207 5.26 11.67 10.88
CA ASN A 207 5.99 10.90 11.89
C ASN A 207 6.22 11.62 13.23
N GLU A 208 5.46 12.68 13.51
CA GLU A 208 5.54 13.46 14.74
C GLU A 208 4.18 13.50 15.44
N ASN A 209 3.12 13.83 14.69
CA ASN A 209 1.76 13.99 15.17
C ASN A 209 0.94 12.73 14.86
N PHE A 210 0.75 11.89 15.88
CA PHE A 210 0.01 10.63 15.76
C PHE A 210 -1.41 10.75 16.32
N THR A 211 -2.38 10.30 15.52
CA THR A 211 -3.81 10.23 15.91
C THR A 211 -4.22 8.77 16.05
N ALA A 212 -4.96 8.43 17.11
CA ALA A 212 -5.47 7.07 17.29
C ALA A 212 -6.54 6.75 16.22
N VAL A 213 -6.42 5.61 15.54
CA VAL A 213 -7.32 5.22 14.45
C VAL A 213 -7.99 3.86 14.68
N GLY A 214 -7.42 3.01 15.54
CA GLY A 214 -7.98 1.70 15.82
C GLY A 214 -7.12 0.90 16.79
N GLY A 215 -7.37 -0.40 16.86
CA GLY A 215 -6.68 -1.33 17.73
C GLY A 215 -7.50 -2.60 17.95
N PHE A 216 -6.96 -3.54 18.70
CA PHE A 216 -7.67 -4.76 19.08
C PHE A 216 -7.29 -5.22 20.49
N THR A 217 -8.11 -6.11 21.05
CA THR A 217 -7.78 -6.89 22.25
C THR A 217 -8.05 -8.37 21.98
N PHE A 218 -7.07 -9.21 22.27
CA PHE A 218 -7.15 -10.66 22.22
C PHE A 218 -6.73 -11.25 23.57
N ALA A 219 -7.66 -11.29 24.52
CA ALA A 219 -7.41 -11.79 25.86
C ALA A 219 -7.65 -13.30 25.95
N LEU A 220 -6.78 -14.00 26.69
CA LEU A 220 -7.00 -15.39 27.08
C LEU A 220 -7.67 -15.48 28.46
N PRO A 221 -8.55 -16.48 28.70
CA PRO A 221 -8.99 -17.48 27.73
C PRO A 221 -9.87 -16.89 26.61
N TRP A 222 -9.70 -17.39 25.39
CA TRP A 222 -10.48 -17.00 24.20
C TRP A 222 -11.33 -18.17 23.72
N THR A 223 -12.58 -17.93 23.30
CA THR A 223 -13.47 -18.98 22.79
C THR A 223 -13.48 -18.95 21.26
N ALA A 224 -13.06 -20.05 20.64
CA ALA A 224 -13.07 -20.20 19.20
C ALA A 224 -14.51 -20.29 18.65
N PRO A 225 -14.72 -20.06 17.33
CA PRO A 225 -16.05 -20.14 16.72
C PRO A 225 -16.76 -21.50 16.91
N ASP A 226 -16.00 -22.58 17.11
CA ASP A 226 -16.52 -23.93 17.38
C ASP A 226 -16.89 -24.17 18.85
N GLY A 227 -16.71 -23.17 19.73
CA GLY A 227 -16.97 -23.25 21.16
C GLY A 227 -15.78 -23.70 22.01
N THR A 228 -14.63 -24.06 21.41
CA THR A 228 -13.43 -24.48 22.14
C THR A 228 -12.83 -23.31 22.92
N VAL A 229 -12.56 -23.52 24.22
CA VAL A 229 -11.87 -22.53 25.05
C VAL A 229 -10.36 -22.71 24.94
N VAL A 230 -9.68 -21.72 24.39
CA VAL A 230 -8.23 -21.63 24.25
C VAL A 230 -7.66 -20.86 25.44
N THR A 231 -6.79 -21.49 26.23
CA THR A 231 -6.17 -20.91 27.43
C THR A 231 -4.68 -20.58 27.26
N SER A 232 -4.07 -21.00 26.14
CA SER A 232 -2.66 -20.82 25.83
C SER A 232 -2.46 -19.78 24.72
N ALA A 233 -1.38 -18.99 24.80
CA ALA A 233 -0.97 -18.04 23.76
C ALA A 233 -0.49 -18.71 22.46
N THR A 234 -0.40 -20.04 22.44
CA THR A 234 -0.07 -20.81 21.24
C THR A 234 -1.10 -21.92 21.05
N HIS A 235 -1.81 -21.89 19.92
CA HIS A 235 -2.88 -22.85 19.62
C HIS A 235 -3.23 -22.81 18.13
N PRO A 236 -3.64 -23.92 17.49
CA PRO A 236 -4.01 -23.93 16.07
C PRO A 236 -5.32 -23.16 15.79
N LEU A 237 -6.25 -23.10 16.76
CA LEU A 237 -7.53 -22.39 16.61
C LEU A 237 -7.42 -20.86 16.72
N ILE A 238 -6.31 -20.33 17.24
CA ILE A 238 -6.07 -18.88 17.26
C ILE A 238 -6.08 -18.39 15.80
N PRO A 239 -6.83 -17.35 15.43
CA PRO A 239 -6.89 -16.89 14.05
C PRO A 239 -5.51 -16.45 13.56
N ALA A 240 -5.30 -16.52 12.24
CA ALA A 240 -4.01 -16.23 11.62
C ALA A 240 -3.56 -14.77 11.77
N PHE A 241 -4.52 -13.86 11.90
CA PHE A 241 -4.31 -12.42 12.02
C PHE A 241 -5.49 -11.81 12.77
N GLU A 242 -5.30 -10.56 13.16
CA GLU A 242 -6.38 -9.68 13.61
C GLU A 242 -6.71 -8.68 12.50
N GLU A 243 -7.98 -8.60 12.15
CA GLU A 243 -8.50 -7.61 11.21
C GLU A 243 -8.97 -6.38 11.98
N VAL A 244 -8.51 -5.20 11.57
CA VAL A 244 -8.90 -3.92 12.18
C VAL A 244 -9.48 -3.02 11.09
N ILE A 245 -10.81 -3.01 11.02
CA ILE A 245 -11.56 -2.10 10.13
C ILE A 245 -11.68 -0.73 10.80
N LEU A 246 -11.29 0.32 10.09
CA LEU A 246 -11.38 1.68 10.59
C LEU A 246 -12.80 2.22 10.47
N THR A 247 -13.18 3.09 11.41
CA THR A 247 -14.51 3.74 11.40
C THR A 247 -14.69 4.66 10.20
N ALA A 248 -13.59 5.25 9.71
CA ALA A 248 -13.49 5.99 8.47
C ALA A 248 -12.08 5.82 7.89
N PRO A 249 -11.90 5.95 6.56
CA PRO A 249 -10.58 5.99 5.96
C PRO A 249 -9.74 7.15 6.51
N VAL A 250 -8.42 6.94 6.60
CA VAL A 250 -7.45 7.92 7.10
C VAL A 250 -6.28 8.05 6.13
N THR A 251 -5.89 9.29 5.84
CA THR A 251 -4.64 9.54 5.09
C THR A 251 -3.46 9.41 6.03
N ALA A 252 -2.53 8.51 5.70
CA ALA A 252 -1.36 8.26 6.53
C ALA A 252 -0.16 7.86 5.67
N ARG A 253 1.05 8.20 6.13
CA ARG A 253 2.30 7.60 5.67
C ARG A 253 2.92 6.71 6.74
N TYR A 254 2.77 7.10 8.00
CA TYR A 254 3.33 6.44 9.15
C TYR A 254 2.24 5.80 9.99
N ILE A 255 2.42 4.52 10.32
CA ILE A 255 1.54 3.80 11.22
C ILE A 255 2.32 3.37 12.45
N LYS A 256 1.88 3.80 13.62
CA LYS A 256 2.45 3.39 14.90
C LYS A 256 1.57 2.31 15.52
N LEU A 257 2.14 1.13 15.72
CA LEU A 257 1.59 0.06 16.53
C LEU A 257 2.14 0.18 17.94
N GLU A 258 1.26 0.19 18.93
CA GLU A 258 1.61 0.28 20.35
C GLU A 258 1.02 -0.92 21.09
N ILE A 259 1.86 -1.89 21.42
CA ILE A 259 1.48 -3.08 22.18
C ILE A 259 1.58 -2.74 23.67
N THR A 260 0.44 -2.69 24.34
CA THR A 260 0.36 -2.29 25.76
C THR A 260 0.30 -3.47 26.72
N GLU A 261 -0.16 -4.63 26.24
CA GLU A 261 -0.25 -5.87 27.02
C GLU A 261 0.04 -7.10 26.15
N THR A 262 0.55 -8.16 26.79
CA THR A 262 0.79 -9.45 26.13
C THR A 262 0.16 -10.61 26.91
N ASN A 263 -0.07 -11.73 26.23
CA ASN A 263 -0.56 -12.97 26.82
C ASN A 263 0.57 -13.86 27.38
N MET A 264 1.81 -13.34 27.41
CA MET A 264 3.00 -14.08 27.82
C MET A 264 3.48 -13.59 29.19
N SER A 265 3.82 -14.51 30.09
CA SER A 265 4.29 -14.16 31.43
C SER A 265 5.62 -13.38 31.45
N ASN A 266 6.40 -13.49 30.38
CA ASN A 266 7.65 -12.74 30.18
C ASN A 266 7.46 -11.48 29.33
N ASN A 267 6.22 -11.07 29.06
CA ASN A 267 5.86 -9.97 28.18
C ASN A 267 6.34 -10.13 26.72
N ALA A 268 6.69 -11.33 26.25
CA ALA A 268 7.04 -11.51 24.84
C ALA A 268 5.84 -11.18 23.92
N ALA A 269 6.12 -10.49 22.81
CA ALA A 269 5.17 -10.18 21.76
C ALA A 269 5.77 -10.47 20.38
N GLN A 270 4.94 -10.97 19.47
CA GLN A 270 5.34 -11.34 18.12
C GLN A 270 4.29 -10.90 17.10
N ILE A 271 4.72 -10.32 15.98
CA ILE A 271 3.88 -9.94 14.84
C ILE A 271 4.57 -10.44 13.57
N SER A 272 3.86 -11.20 12.74
CA SER A 272 4.44 -11.77 11.52
C SER A 272 4.35 -10.86 10.32
N TYR A 273 3.29 -10.06 10.21
CA TYR A 273 3.15 -9.11 9.11
C TYR A 273 2.26 -7.94 9.50
N PHE A 274 2.37 -6.85 8.74
CA PHE A 274 1.48 -5.70 8.81
C PHE A 274 0.99 -5.36 7.41
N LYS A 275 -0.32 -5.48 7.16
CA LYS A 275 -0.95 -5.10 5.89
C LYS A 275 -1.85 -3.89 6.11
N ALA A 276 -1.91 -3.00 5.12
CA ALA A 276 -2.91 -1.94 5.06
C ALA A 276 -3.69 -2.02 3.75
N TYR A 277 -4.93 -1.54 3.79
CA TYR A 277 -5.85 -1.65 2.66
C TYR A 277 -6.61 -0.35 2.44
N GLU A 278 -6.87 -0.04 1.18
CA GLU A 278 -7.89 0.94 0.79
C GLU A 278 -9.26 0.29 0.66
N LYS A 279 -10.30 1.13 0.67
CA LYS A 279 -11.67 0.72 0.38
C LYS A 279 -11.93 0.90 -1.13
N ILE A 280 -12.55 -0.09 -1.77
CA ILE A 280 -12.83 -0.09 -3.21
C ILE A 280 -14.27 -0.43 -3.56
#